data_AF-K1X7F1-F1
#
_entry.id   AF-K1X7F1-F1
#
_cell.length_a   1.000
_cell.length_b   1.000
_cell.length_c   1.000
_cell.angle_alpha   90.00
_cell.angle_beta   90.00
_cell.angle_gamma   90.00
#
_symmetry.space_group_name_H-M   'P 1'
#
loop_
_entity.id
_entity.type
_entity.pdbx_description
1 polymer ?
#
loop_
_entity_poly.entity_id
_entity_poly.type
_entity_poly.pdbx_seq_one_letter_code
_entity_poly.pdbx_strand_id
1 'polypeptide(L)'
;MITQSCYTFAASFDCTTAATEVEKIICNDKLLSLKDEQLNEVYKDVVKIPKFKTEQKANQRQWIKIARNSCTDSTCLNNVYGERILELQELLIKGLDQPLCSPKWLSAYDQVCGNLSSKRCIDMGKEVYTTFSNQLKSVTRKLNDPESFQRAQKAWEKYSDLECEALVPLCSEGQSGSCNRPLYDCQLRLACKQLEHLKEVEHEGINGFNGLSE
;
A
#
# COMPACT_ATOMS: atom_id res chain seq x y z
N MET A 1 11.45 41.37 -25.01
CA MET A 1 11.08 41.01 -23.63
C MET A 1 10.22 39.76 -23.72
N ILE A 2 10.74 38.60 -23.33
CA ILE A 2 9.98 37.35 -23.35
C ILE A 2 9.10 37.36 -22.09
N THR A 3 7.80 37.56 -22.26
CA THR A 3 6.81 37.42 -21.18
C THR A 3 6.73 35.95 -20.80
N GLN A 4 7.34 35.61 -19.67
CA GLN A 4 7.25 34.28 -19.07
C GLN A 4 5.81 34.07 -18.60
N SER A 5 5.10 33.15 -19.23
CA SER A 5 3.81 32.64 -18.75
C SER A 5 4.03 32.06 -17.35
N CYS A 6 3.43 32.67 -16.33
CA CYS A 6 3.44 32.13 -14.98
C CYS A 6 2.51 30.91 -14.99
N TYR A 7 3.08 29.71 -14.90
CA TYR A 7 2.30 28.53 -14.55
C TYR A 7 1.79 28.76 -13.13
N THR A 8 0.53 29.14 -12.99
CA THR A 8 -0.14 29.11 -11.69
C THR A 8 -0.21 27.65 -11.27
N PHE A 9 0.71 27.21 -10.42
CA PHE A 9 0.53 25.94 -9.72
C PHE A 9 -0.72 26.10 -8.86
N ALA A 10 -1.74 25.30 -9.14
CA ALA A 10 -2.91 25.24 -8.31
C ALA A 10 -2.62 24.20 -7.23
N ALA A 11 -2.62 24.63 -5.98
CA ALA A 11 -2.82 23.70 -4.88
C ALA A 11 -4.31 23.29 -4.90
N SER A 12 -4.77 22.53 -3.91
CA SER A 12 -6.20 22.29 -3.72
C SER A 12 -7.01 23.55 -3.36
N PHE A 13 -6.36 24.72 -3.29
CA PHE A 13 -6.91 26.05 -3.06
C PHE A 13 -6.31 27.07 -4.04
N ASP A 14 -6.93 28.26 -4.13
CA ASP A 14 -6.47 29.34 -5.01
C ASP A 14 -5.21 30.01 -4.46
N CYS A 15 -4.08 29.75 -5.12
CA CYS A 15 -2.78 30.30 -4.73
C CYS A 15 -2.69 31.83 -4.80
N THR A 16 -3.58 32.50 -5.52
CA THR A 16 -3.66 33.98 -5.51
C THR A 16 -4.22 34.53 -4.19
N THR A 17 -4.87 33.67 -3.39
CA THR A 17 -5.47 33.99 -2.09
C THR A 17 -4.69 33.45 -0.89
N ALA A 18 -3.49 32.90 -1.13
CA ALA A 18 -2.63 32.34 -0.07
C ALA A 18 -2.32 33.39 1.01
N ALA A 19 -2.76 33.13 2.24
CA ALA A 19 -2.69 34.09 3.35
C ALA A 19 -1.58 33.75 4.34
N THR A 20 -1.30 32.45 4.53
CA THR A 20 -0.31 31.97 5.48
C THR A 20 1.03 31.68 4.81
N GLU A 21 2.12 31.71 5.59
CA GLU A 21 3.45 31.41 5.05
C GLU A 21 3.54 29.98 4.50
N VAL A 22 2.89 29.02 5.16
CA VAL A 22 2.78 27.64 4.69
C VAL A 22 2.08 27.54 3.35
N GLU A 23 0.97 28.27 3.16
CA GLU A 23 0.26 28.30 1.87
C GLU A 23 1.12 28.88 0.75
N LYS A 24 1.93 29.92 1.03
CA LYS A 24 2.87 30.47 0.05
C LYS A 24 3.96 29.46 -0.31
N ILE A 25 4.50 28.72 0.66
CA ILE A 25 5.49 27.66 0.39
C ILE A 25 4.88 26.59 -0.51
N ILE A 26 3.65 26.16 -0.22
CA ILE A 26 2.92 25.17 -1.05
C ILE A 26 2.74 25.70 -2.49
N CYS A 27 2.32 26.95 -2.65
CA CYS A 27 2.06 27.53 -3.97
C CYS A 27 3.32 27.80 -4.80
N ASN A 28 4.46 28.06 -4.14
CA ASN A 28 5.73 28.32 -4.81
C ASN A 28 6.54 27.05 -5.11
N ASP A 29 6.12 25.90 -4.58
CA ASP A 29 6.77 24.60 -4.78
C ASP A 29 5.84 23.66 -5.56
N LYS A 30 6.21 23.37 -6.82
CA LYS A 30 5.42 22.51 -7.71
C LYS A 30 5.12 21.14 -7.10
N LEU A 31 6.06 20.54 -6.37
CA LEU A 31 5.88 19.21 -5.79
C LEU A 31 4.90 19.27 -4.61
N LEU A 32 4.98 20.31 -3.78
CA LEU A 32 4.03 20.52 -2.68
C LEU A 32 2.63 20.84 -3.17
N SER A 33 2.50 21.63 -4.23
CA SER A 33 1.21 21.89 -4.89
C SER A 33 0.54 20.60 -5.34
N LEU A 34 1.29 19.71 -6.04
CA LEU A 34 0.79 18.41 -6.47
C LEU A 34 0.43 17.48 -5.30
N LYS A 35 1.23 17.50 -4.22
CA LYS A 35 0.92 16.74 -3.00
C LYS A 35 -0.35 17.23 -2.31
N ASP A 36 -0.58 18.54 -2.30
CA ASP A 36 -1.80 19.12 -1.73
C ASP A 36 -3.04 18.74 -2.55
N GLU A 37 -2.96 18.79 -3.88
CA GLU A 37 -4.00 18.27 -4.78
C GLU A 37 -4.25 16.77 -4.54
N GLN A 38 -3.19 15.96 -4.52
CA GLN A 38 -3.29 14.51 -4.29
C GLN A 38 -3.96 14.22 -2.94
N LEU A 39 -3.55 14.90 -1.88
CA LEU A 39 -4.12 14.73 -0.55
C LEU A 39 -5.61 15.04 -0.57
N ASN A 40 -6.01 16.13 -1.24
CA ASN A 40 -7.41 16.53 -1.34
C ASN A 40 -8.27 15.48 -2.04
N GLU A 41 -7.78 14.90 -3.15
CA GLU A 41 -8.51 13.85 -3.87
C GLU A 41 -8.66 12.58 -3.02
N VAL A 42 -7.59 12.10 -2.40
CA VAL A 42 -7.67 10.92 -1.52
C VAL A 42 -8.58 11.19 -0.32
N TYR A 43 -8.50 12.37 0.29
CA TYR A 43 -9.38 12.77 1.38
C TYR A 43 -10.85 12.76 0.97
N LYS A 44 -11.20 13.31 -0.20
CA LYS A 44 -12.57 13.29 -0.74
C LYS A 44 -13.09 11.87 -0.88
N ASP A 45 -12.26 10.95 -1.35
CA ASP A 45 -12.66 9.55 -1.47
C ASP A 45 -12.86 8.89 -0.10
N VAL A 46 -11.99 9.15 0.88
CA VAL A 46 -12.12 8.57 2.23
C VAL A 46 -13.40 9.03 2.91
N VAL A 47 -13.77 10.31 2.79
CA VAL A 47 -14.97 10.84 3.44
C VAL A 47 -16.27 10.45 2.74
N LYS A 48 -16.22 9.84 1.54
CA LYS A 48 -17.37 9.17 0.92
C LYS A 48 -17.68 7.85 1.63
N ILE A 49 -16.71 7.23 2.30
CA ILE A 49 -16.87 5.96 3.02
C ILE A 49 -17.52 6.24 4.39
N PRO A 50 -18.78 5.79 4.64
CA PRO A 50 -19.54 6.21 5.81
C PRO A 50 -18.84 5.94 7.14
N LYS A 51 -18.15 4.80 7.28
CA LYS A 51 -17.43 4.41 8.50
C LYS A 51 -16.25 5.33 8.86
N PHE A 52 -15.66 6.03 7.89
CA PHE A 52 -14.50 6.90 8.11
C PHE A 52 -14.85 8.40 8.08
N LYS A 53 -16.01 8.76 7.53
CA LYS A 53 -16.39 10.15 7.26
C LYS A 53 -16.26 11.08 8.46
N THR A 54 -16.86 10.72 9.61
CA THR A 54 -16.91 11.60 10.79
C THR A 54 -15.53 11.79 11.39
N GLU A 55 -14.81 10.69 11.59
CA GLU A 55 -13.47 10.69 12.18
C GLU A 55 -12.47 11.43 11.28
N GLN A 56 -12.46 11.13 9.98
CA GLN A 56 -11.45 11.70 9.08
C GLN A 56 -11.68 13.17 8.77
N LYS A 57 -12.92 13.66 8.86
CA LYS A 57 -13.18 15.11 8.88
C LYS A 57 -12.54 15.80 10.08
N ALA A 58 -12.60 15.20 11.26
CA ALA A 58 -11.97 15.75 12.47
C ALA A 58 -10.44 15.67 12.37
N ASN A 59 -9.91 14.50 12.01
CA ASN A 59 -8.48 14.27 11.88
C ASN A 59 -7.85 15.18 10.81
N GLN A 60 -8.52 15.41 9.68
CA GLN A 60 -8.00 16.30 8.63
C GLN A 60 -7.88 17.75 9.11
N ARG A 61 -8.88 18.28 9.83
CA ARG A 61 -8.81 19.63 10.42
C ARG A 61 -7.70 19.75 11.45
N GLN A 62 -7.53 18.70 12.26
CA GLN A 62 -6.47 18.67 13.26
C GLN A 62 -5.10 18.61 12.59
N TRP A 63 -4.90 17.72 11.62
CA TRP A 63 -3.66 17.59 10.85
C TRP A 63 -3.25 18.92 10.19
N ILE A 64 -4.19 19.67 9.60
CA ILE A 64 -3.91 21.01 9.06
C ILE A 64 -3.33 21.92 10.15
N LYS A 65 -3.93 21.92 11.35
CA LYS A 65 -3.53 22.82 12.44
C LYS A 65 -2.19 22.43 13.08
N ILE A 66 -1.96 21.14 13.32
CA ILE A 66 -0.87 20.69 14.20
C ILE A 66 0.31 20.05 13.46
N ALA A 67 0.11 19.58 12.23
CA ALA A 67 1.16 18.98 11.41
C ALA A 67 1.55 19.94 10.28
N ARG A 68 0.63 20.22 9.36
CA ARG A 68 0.89 21.08 8.18
C ARG A 68 1.33 22.49 8.60
N ASN A 69 0.53 23.17 9.42
CA ASN A 69 0.79 24.56 9.80
C ASN A 69 1.93 24.70 10.82
N SER A 70 2.46 23.60 11.38
CA SER A 70 3.64 23.61 12.23
C SER A 70 4.95 23.60 11.44
N CYS A 71 4.89 23.27 10.14
CA CYS A 71 6.07 23.29 9.27
C CYS A 71 6.47 24.71 8.88
N THR A 72 7.77 24.93 8.75
CA THR A 72 8.38 26.22 8.36
C THR A 72 9.14 26.16 7.03
N ASP A 73 9.25 24.98 6.41
CA ASP A 73 9.98 24.77 5.17
C ASP A 73 9.37 23.65 4.29
N SER A 74 9.84 23.57 3.04
CA SER A 74 9.36 22.58 2.08
C SER A 74 9.70 21.14 2.47
N THR A 75 10.78 20.90 3.20
CA THR A 75 11.20 19.54 3.61
C THR A 75 10.22 18.96 4.62
N CYS A 76 9.87 19.73 5.65
CA CYS A 76 8.85 19.38 6.62
C CYS A 76 7.51 19.13 5.94
N LEU A 77 7.08 20.04 5.05
CA LEU A 77 5.82 19.89 4.32
C LEU A 77 5.80 18.61 3.47
N ASN A 78 6.88 18.34 2.74
CA ASN A 78 6.98 17.14 1.90
C ASN A 78 6.76 15.85 2.70
N ASN A 79 7.28 15.79 3.93
CA ASN A 79 7.12 14.65 4.84
C ASN A 79 5.68 14.54 5.34
N VAL A 80 5.13 15.58 5.96
CA VAL A 80 3.78 15.52 6.56
C VAL A 80 2.67 15.31 5.52
N TYR A 81 2.83 15.84 4.30
CA TYR A 81 1.92 15.54 3.19
C TYR A 81 2.03 14.07 2.77
N GLY A 82 3.25 13.55 2.63
CA GLY A 82 3.48 12.16 2.26
C GLY A 82 2.83 11.20 3.25
N GLU A 83 3.06 11.42 4.55
CA GLU A 83 2.46 10.61 5.62
C GLU A 83 0.93 10.64 5.56
N ARG A 84 0.34 11.83 5.41
CA ARG A 84 -1.12 11.99 5.42
C ARG A 84 -1.82 11.42 4.18
N ILE A 85 -1.22 11.59 2.99
CA ILE A 85 -1.72 10.98 1.75
C ILE A 85 -1.78 9.47 1.91
N LEU A 86 -0.68 8.89 2.39
CA LEU A 86 -0.63 7.45 2.65
C LEU A 86 -1.73 7.08 3.66
N GLU A 87 -1.87 7.84 4.78
CA GLU A 87 -2.86 7.56 5.86
C GLU A 87 -4.25 7.34 5.28
N LEU A 88 -4.66 8.28 4.45
CA LEU A 88 -5.95 8.27 3.79
C LEU A 88 -6.07 7.15 2.75
N GLN A 89 -5.03 6.86 1.96
CA GLN A 89 -5.05 5.77 0.98
C GLN A 89 -5.33 4.40 1.62
N GLU A 90 -4.78 4.10 2.79
CA GLU A 90 -5.08 2.83 3.47
C GLU A 90 -6.52 2.75 3.97
N LEU A 91 -7.10 3.87 4.37
CA LEU A 91 -8.53 3.91 4.71
C LEU A 91 -9.38 3.63 3.47
N LEU A 92 -8.94 4.01 2.27
CA LEU A 92 -9.61 3.56 1.04
C LEU A 92 -9.53 2.04 0.92
N ILE A 93 -8.35 1.44 1.11
CA ILE A 93 -8.17 -0.03 1.03
C ILE A 93 -9.07 -0.75 2.03
N LYS A 94 -9.02 -0.36 3.31
CA LYS A 94 -9.87 -0.92 4.38
C LYS A 94 -11.35 -0.59 4.18
N GLY A 95 -11.66 0.45 3.44
CA GLY A 95 -12.98 1.02 3.28
C GLY A 95 -13.82 0.40 2.18
N LEU A 96 -13.15 -0.19 1.19
CA LEU A 96 -13.78 -0.64 -0.04
C LEU A 96 -14.34 -2.08 0.04
N ASP A 97 -14.36 -2.73 1.21
CA ASP A 97 -14.67 -4.16 1.38
C ASP A 97 -14.04 -5.01 0.27
N GLN A 98 -12.80 -4.66 -0.11
CA GLN A 98 -12.11 -5.30 -1.22
C GLN A 98 -11.57 -6.64 -0.75
N PRO A 99 -11.71 -7.70 -1.56
CA PRO A 99 -11.01 -8.94 -1.29
C PRO A 99 -9.50 -8.67 -1.29
N LEU A 100 -8.83 -9.10 -0.21
CA LEU A 100 -7.38 -9.16 -0.14
C LEU A 100 -6.83 -9.88 -1.39
N CYS A 101 -5.73 -9.36 -1.94
CA CYS A 101 -5.08 -9.84 -3.17
C CYS A 101 -5.83 -9.62 -4.50
N SER A 102 -7.00 -8.97 -4.49
CA SER A 102 -7.64 -8.56 -5.75
C SER A 102 -6.76 -7.61 -6.57
N PRO A 103 -6.92 -7.51 -7.90
CA PRO A 103 -6.13 -6.60 -8.73
C PRO A 103 -6.13 -5.14 -8.22
N LYS A 104 -7.26 -4.70 -7.69
CA LYS A 104 -7.40 -3.35 -7.13
C LYS A 104 -6.73 -3.19 -5.77
N TRP A 105 -6.69 -4.25 -4.94
CA TRP A 105 -5.86 -4.27 -3.74
C TRP A 105 -4.36 -4.20 -4.08
N LEU A 106 -3.90 -4.99 -5.07
CA LEU A 106 -2.50 -4.99 -5.51
C LEU A 106 -2.07 -3.62 -6.06
N SER A 107 -2.94 -2.98 -6.84
CA SER A 107 -2.68 -1.61 -7.32
C SER A 107 -2.56 -0.59 -6.18
N ALA A 108 -3.39 -0.72 -5.15
CA ALA A 108 -3.31 0.16 -3.98
C ALA A 108 -2.07 -0.15 -3.11
N TYR A 109 -1.71 -1.44 -2.97
CA TYR A 109 -0.45 -1.86 -2.38
C TYR A 109 0.72 -1.20 -3.12
N ASP A 110 0.84 -1.32 -4.44
CA ASP A 110 1.94 -0.73 -5.22
C ASP A 110 2.08 0.79 -5.00
N GLN A 111 0.96 1.50 -4.84
CA GLN A 111 0.95 2.93 -4.56
C GLN A 111 1.45 3.25 -3.14
N VAL A 112 1.01 2.50 -2.13
CA VAL A 112 1.41 2.70 -0.73
C VAL A 112 2.85 2.24 -0.48
N CYS A 113 3.24 1.16 -1.15
CA CYS A 113 4.50 0.45 -1.02
C CYS A 113 5.56 0.94 -2.02
N GLY A 114 5.37 2.13 -2.61
CA GLY A 114 6.41 2.85 -3.34
C GLY A 114 7.72 3.00 -2.53
N ASN A 115 7.61 3.03 -1.20
CA ASN A 115 8.70 2.79 -0.24
C ASN A 115 8.37 1.58 0.69
N LEU A 116 8.96 0.42 0.40
CA LEU A 116 8.75 -0.84 1.13
C LEU A 116 9.33 -0.87 2.55
N SER A 117 10.24 0.05 2.90
CA SER A 117 10.80 0.15 4.26
C SER A 117 9.86 0.83 5.25
N SER A 118 8.76 1.42 4.77
CA SER A 118 7.78 2.02 5.66
C SER A 118 7.14 0.93 6.53
N LYS A 119 7.05 1.17 7.85
CA LYS A 119 6.31 0.31 8.79
C LYS A 119 4.94 -0.09 8.22
N ARG A 120 4.33 0.85 7.51
CA ARG A 120 3.06 0.69 6.83
C ARG A 120 3.04 -0.37 5.74
N CYS A 121 4.02 -0.36 4.84
CA CYS A 121 4.09 -1.38 3.80
C CYS A 121 4.31 -2.77 4.41
N ILE A 122 5.16 -2.84 5.45
CA ILE A 122 5.37 -4.07 6.22
C ILE A 122 4.06 -4.57 6.83
N ASP A 123 3.24 -3.68 7.40
CA ASP A 123 1.97 -4.07 8.02
C ASP A 123 0.93 -4.54 6.99
N MET A 124 0.86 -3.92 5.80
CA MET A 124 0.03 -4.41 4.68
C MET A 124 0.47 -5.80 4.20
N GLY A 125 1.79 -6.02 4.09
CA GLY A 125 2.32 -7.34 3.73
C GLY A 125 2.00 -8.40 4.79
N LYS A 126 2.12 -8.06 6.08
CA LYS A 126 1.74 -8.96 7.18
C LYS A 126 0.28 -9.37 7.13
N GLU A 127 -0.63 -8.49 6.68
CA GLU A 127 -2.04 -8.84 6.51
C GLU A 127 -2.21 -9.97 5.50
N VAL A 128 -1.55 -9.89 4.32
CA VAL A 128 -1.52 -10.96 3.31
C VAL A 128 -1.02 -12.28 3.90
N TYR A 129 0.14 -12.29 4.54
CA TYR A 129 0.72 -13.52 5.11
C TYR A 129 -0.12 -14.10 6.24
N THR A 130 -0.73 -13.25 7.07
CA THR A 130 -1.62 -13.69 8.15
C THR A 130 -2.86 -14.36 7.59
N THR A 131 -3.50 -13.74 6.59
CA THR A 131 -4.67 -14.32 5.92
C THR A 131 -4.30 -15.61 5.19
N PHE A 132 -3.17 -15.63 4.47
CA PHE A 132 -2.65 -16.83 3.82
C PHE A 132 -2.44 -17.98 4.80
N SER A 133 -1.74 -17.73 5.91
CA SER A 133 -1.48 -18.73 6.95
C SER A 133 -2.77 -19.27 7.58
N ASN A 134 -3.76 -18.41 7.80
CA ASN A 134 -5.06 -18.80 8.35
C ASN A 134 -5.87 -19.64 7.34
N GLN A 135 -5.87 -19.25 6.07
CA GLN A 135 -6.53 -19.99 5.00
C GLN A 135 -5.91 -21.39 4.83
N LEU A 136 -4.58 -21.45 4.80
CA LEU A 136 -3.82 -22.70 4.73
C LEU A 136 -4.17 -23.64 5.88
N LYS A 137 -4.28 -23.12 7.11
CA LYS A 137 -4.74 -23.89 8.28
C LYS A 137 -6.21 -24.31 8.17
N SER A 138 -7.07 -23.52 7.53
CA SER A 138 -8.47 -23.88 7.28
C SER A 138 -8.55 -25.07 6.33
N VAL A 139 -7.90 -24.97 5.17
CA VAL A 139 -7.89 -26.02 4.14
C VAL A 139 -7.25 -27.30 4.66
N THR A 140 -6.07 -27.22 5.29
CA THR A 140 -5.38 -28.37 5.90
C THR A 140 -6.28 -29.15 6.86
N ARG A 141 -7.04 -28.46 7.72
CA ARG A 141 -7.91 -29.12 8.70
C ARG A 141 -9.08 -29.88 8.09
N LYS A 142 -9.47 -29.51 6.87
CA LYS A 142 -10.63 -30.11 6.21
C LYS A 142 -10.23 -31.22 5.22
N LEU A 143 -8.93 -31.37 4.92
CA LEU A 143 -8.39 -32.37 3.99
C LEU A 143 -8.41 -33.79 4.56
N ASN A 144 -8.69 -34.77 3.69
CA ASN A 144 -8.62 -36.19 4.02
C ASN A 144 -7.16 -36.67 4.18
N ASP A 145 -6.23 -36.09 3.41
CA ASP A 145 -4.78 -36.32 3.52
C ASP A 145 -4.04 -34.98 3.73
N PRO A 146 -3.94 -34.50 4.99
CA PRO A 146 -3.26 -33.26 5.30
C PRO A 146 -1.74 -33.34 5.11
N GLU A 147 -1.13 -34.53 5.18
CA GLU A 147 0.33 -34.67 5.09
C GLU A 147 0.83 -34.41 3.67
N SER A 148 0.14 -34.94 2.65
CA SER A 148 0.50 -34.68 1.25
C SER A 148 0.38 -33.20 0.91
N PHE A 149 -0.67 -32.55 1.38
CA PHE A 149 -0.84 -31.10 1.22
C PHE A 149 0.26 -30.30 1.92
N GLN A 150 0.62 -30.65 3.16
CA GLN A 150 1.72 -29.99 3.88
C GLN A 150 3.07 -30.17 3.18
N ARG A 151 3.34 -31.34 2.58
CA ARG A 151 4.55 -31.57 1.77
C ARG A 151 4.57 -30.67 0.53
N ALA A 152 3.46 -30.58 -0.19
CA ALA A 152 3.33 -29.70 -1.35
C ALA A 152 3.50 -28.22 -0.96
N GLN A 153 2.89 -27.80 0.15
CA GLN A 153 3.03 -26.46 0.68
C GLN A 153 4.49 -26.13 1.05
N LYS A 154 5.20 -27.03 1.72
CA LYS A 154 6.63 -26.83 2.05
C LYS A 154 7.51 -26.75 0.80
N ALA A 155 7.19 -27.53 -0.24
CA ALA A 155 7.89 -27.45 -1.51
C ALA A 155 7.65 -26.10 -2.20
N TRP A 156 6.42 -25.60 -2.15
CA TRP A 156 6.07 -24.28 -2.66
C TRP A 156 6.78 -23.14 -1.92
N GLU A 157 6.91 -23.22 -0.58
CA GLU A 157 7.66 -22.22 0.20
C GLU A 157 9.12 -22.14 -0.26
N LYS A 158 9.76 -23.30 -0.44
CA LYS A 158 11.13 -23.36 -0.98
C LYS A 158 11.22 -22.80 -2.40
N TYR A 159 10.25 -23.09 -3.26
CA TYR A 159 10.17 -22.52 -4.60
C TYR A 159 10.04 -21.00 -4.56
N SER A 160 9.13 -20.48 -3.74
CA SER A 160 8.91 -19.04 -3.57
C SER A 160 10.18 -18.33 -3.13
N ASP A 161 10.93 -18.89 -2.19
CA ASP A 161 12.19 -18.29 -1.75
C ASP A 161 13.21 -18.24 -2.88
N LEU A 162 13.43 -19.35 -3.58
CA LEU A 162 14.38 -19.44 -4.70
C LEU A 162 14.00 -18.51 -5.86
N GLU A 163 12.73 -18.48 -6.25
CA GLU A 163 12.22 -17.63 -7.33
C GLU A 163 12.42 -16.14 -6.99
N CYS A 164 12.11 -15.76 -5.76
CA CYS A 164 12.20 -14.36 -5.35
C CYS A 164 13.64 -13.90 -5.06
N GLU A 165 14.51 -14.79 -4.57
CA GLU A 165 15.94 -14.52 -4.39
C GLU A 165 16.65 -14.28 -5.73
N ALA A 166 16.21 -14.93 -6.81
CA ALA A 166 16.75 -14.71 -8.15
C ALA A 166 16.52 -13.29 -8.69
N LEU A 167 15.58 -12.53 -8.10
CA LEU A 167 15.28 -11.13 -8.45
C LEU A 167 16.17 -10.11 -7.73
N VAL A 168 17.14 -10.58 -6.93
CA VAL A 168 18.11 -9.75 -6.18
C VAL A 168 19.52 -9.63 -6.84
N PRO A 169 19.76 -9.60 -8.18
CA PRO A 169 21.15 -9.59 -8.68
C PRO A 169 21.96 -8.29 -8.54
N LEU A 170 21.46 -7.19 -7.98
CA LEU A 170 22.22 -5.92 -7.92
C LEU A 170 22.18 -5.27 -6.55
N CYS A 171 22.75 -5.97 -5.57
CA CYS A 171 22.89 -5.49 -4.21
C CYS A 171 24.36 -5.46 -3.79
N SER A 172 24.97 -4.28 -3.91
CA SER A 172 26.31 -4.04 -3.35
C SER A 172 26.28 -4.07 -1.81
N GLU A 173 27.35 -4.56 -1.21
CA GLU A 173 27.55 -4.61 0.24
C GLU A 173 27.26 -3.24 0.87
N GLY A 174 26.30 -3.19 1.81
CA GLY A 174 25.95 -1.97 2.57
C GLY A 174 24.54 -1.39 2.36
N GLN A 175 23.70 -1.93 1.45
CA GLN A 175 22.33 -1.45 1.20
C GLN A 175 21.23 -2.44 1.64
N SER A 176 21.38 -3.06 2.82
CA SER A 176 20.48 -4.12 3.30
C SER A 176 18.99 -3.76 3.31
N GLY A 177 18.63 -2.48 3.50
CA GLY A 177 17.24 -2.01 3.51
C GLY A 177 16.59 -1.89 2.12
N SER A 178 17.36 -1.57 1.07
CA SER A 178 16.83 -1.37 -0.30
C SER A 178 16.78 -2.67 -1.11
N CYS A 179 17.50 -3.69 -0.66
CA CYS A 179 17.73 -4.95 -1.38
C CYS A 179 16.68 -6.04 -1.12
N ASN A 180 16.00 -5.99 0.01
CA ASN A 180 14.91 -6.92 0.28
C ASN A 180 13.61 -6.53 -0.45
N ARG A 181 13.61 -5.42 -1.19
CA ARG A 181 12.40 -4.89 -1.83
C ARG A 181 11.84 -5.80 -2.93
N PRO A 182 12.63 -6.19 -3.94
CA PRO A 182 12.17 -7.14 -4.96
C PRO A 182 11.78 -8.49 -4.35
N LEU A 183 12.50 -8.93 -3.31
CA LEU A 183 12.23 -10.16 -2.58
C LEU A 183 10.84 -10.14 -1.92
N TYR A 184 10.56 -9.14 -1.07
CA TYR A 184 9.26 -9.03 -0.37
C TYR A 184 8.09 -8.82 -1.33
N ASP A 185 8.26 -8.01 -2.38
CA ASP A 185 7.23 -7.81 -3.39
C ASP A 185 6.90 -9.11 -4.13
N CYS A 186 7.92 -9.86 -4.53
CA CYS A 186 7.75 -11.16 -5.17
C CYS A 186 7.05 -12.16 -4.25
N GLN A 187 7.53 -12.32 -3.01
CA GLN A 187 6.94 -13.27 -2.07
C GLN A 187 5.48 -12.92 -1.75
N LEU A 188 5.14 -11.63 -1.66
CA LEU A 188 3.78 -11.18 -1.45
C LEU A 188 2.87 -11.50 -2.65
N ARG A 189 3.35 -11.29 -3.88
CA ARG A 189 2.60 -11.63 -5.10
C ARG A 189 2.40 -13.13 -5.25
N LEU A 190 3.41 -13.94 -4.94
CA LEU A 190 3.28 -15.40 -4.92
C LEU A 190 2.29 -15.86 -3.84
N ALA A 191 2.37 -15.31 -2.62
CA ALA A 191 1.40 -15.60 -1.56
C ALA A 191 -0.03 -15.20 -1.97
N CYS A 192 -0.20 -14.09 -2.68
CA CYS A 192 -1.51 -13.67 -3.19
C CYS A 192 -2.08 -14.64 -4.21
N LYS A 193 -1.28 -15.12 -5.17
CA LYS A 193 -1.70 -16.15 -6.13
C LYS A 193 -2.10 -17.45 -5.43
N GLN A 194 -1.29 -17.89 -4.48
CA GLN A 194 -1.58 -19.12 -3.73
C GLN A 194 -2.85 -18.97 -2.87
N LEU A 195 -3.08 -17.80 -2.27
CA LEU A 195 -4.28 -17.51 -1.50
C LEU A 195 -5.54 -17.59 -2.35
N GLU A 196 -5.52 -17.12 -3.60
CA GLU A 196 -6.65 -17.26 -4.52
C GLU A 196 -6.96 -18.73 -4.80
N HIS A 197 -5.94 -19.53 -5.11
CA HIS A 197 -6.11 -20.97 -5.33
C HIS A 197 -6.65 -21.72 -4.10
N LEU A 198 -6.17 -21.38 -2.89
CA LEU A 198 -6.69 -21.97 -1.65
C LEU A 198 -8.16 -21.62 -1.37
N LYS A 199 -8.63 -20.46 -1.83
CA LYS A 199 -10.05 -20.09 -1.71
C LYS A 199 -10.91 -20.90 -2.68
N GLU A 200 -10.41 -21.14 -3.90
CA GLU A 200 -11.08 -22.01 -4.89
C GLU A 200 -11.24 -23.43 -4.35
N VAL A 201 -10.16 -24.02 -3.81
CA VAL A 201 -10.19 -25.36 -3.21
C VAL A 201 -11.19 -25.43 -2.04
N GLU A 202 -11.25 -24.40 -1.20
CA GLU A 202 -12.21 -24.35 -0.10
C GLU A 202 -13.66 -24.23 -0.61
N HIS A 203 -13.88 -23.54 -1.73
CA HIS A 203 -15.20 -23.31 -2.33
C HIS A 203 -15.71 -24.51 -3.16
N GLU A 204 -14.85 -25.13 -3.97
CA GLU A 204 -15.18 -26.26 -4.86
C GLU A 204 -15.30 -27.59 -4.13
N GLY A 205 -14.87 -27.64 -2.87
CA GLY A 205 -14.86 -28.85 -2.07
C GLY A 205 -13.58 -29.66 -2.25
N ILE A 206 -13.22 -30.36 -1.18
CA ILE A 206 -11.86 -30.82 -0.88
C ILE A 206 -11.41 -32.03 -1.71
N ASN A 207 -12.28 -32.53 -2.58
CA ASN A 207 -12.02 -33.69 -3.43
C ASN A 207 -11.15 -33.37 -4.67
N GLY A 208 -10.76 -32.10 -4.87
CA GLY A 208 -9.97 -31.65 -6.04
C GLY A 208 -8.44 -31.80 -5.95
N PHE A 209 -7.87 -32.18 -4.79
CA PHE A 209 -6.42 -32.16 -4.58
C PHE A 209 -5.63 -33.34 -5.18
N ASN A 210 -6.23 -34.11 -6.09
CA ASN A 210 -5.59 -35.27 -6.73
C ASN A 210 -4.64 -34.91 -7.90
N GLY A 211 -4.25 -33.65 -8.09
CA GLY A 211 -3.55 -33.25 -9.33
C GLY A 211 -2.68 -32.00 -9.25
N LEU A 212 -1.74 -31.91 -8.30
CA LEU A 212 -0.63 -30.97 -8.39
C LEU A 212 0.69 -31.73 -8.50
N SER A 213 0.87 -32.36 -9.66
CA SER A 213 2.15 -32.76 -10.21
C SER A 213 2.16 -32.37 -11.68
N GLU A 214 2.64 -31.17 -11.99
CA GLU A 214 3.22 -30.77 -13.27
C GLU A 214 3.95 -29.44 -13.12
#